data_AF-A0A7Y2HF41-F1
#
_entry.id   AF-A0A7Y2HF41-F1
#
_cell.length_a   1.000
_cell.length_b   1.000
_cell.length_c   1.000
_cell.angle_alpha   90.00
_cell.angle_beta   90.00
_cell.angle_gamma   90.00
#
_symmetry.space_group_name_H-M   'P 1'
#
loop_
_entity.id
_entity.type
_entity.pdbx_description
1 polymer ?
#
loop_
_entity_poly.entity_id
_entity_poly.type
_entity_poly.pdbx_seq_one_letter_code
_entity_poly.pdbx_strand_id
1 'polypeptide(L)'
;MNLLKYLFTCLILISTIGASVAQSYEEEIGFTFVKAKYLLDTDRYDDAVREFNRVINEDPTVEDALALRAYAKYKLSAYIGTKKDILKYIELKGITPEAISLLAKAEYQLTEFDAALNSLTTALMMIEDDAELYEFRASIYMDRDQQYLACQDWEAAVKLGSSKALVSAKTNCGYRETLPPSPPVSENRNEENQDGMYAEDMNEGDLSEVKESDEIISDPEINRVLTTQDPESNMGNQEAPVIQTSVIDSISSSEIIVEEPTVDPRLIDESVNSIEIDEDLTLDISGQGLGSRKLLKQPNILILSDEDGEVVIDICVSRGGRVVTATFNQSESTLGRKSLVSLAIRKAKDFWFEKSDLREQCGLMKFKIKGT
;
A
#
# COMPACT_ATOMS: atom_id res chain seq x y z
N MET A 1 -59.34 -37.71 -30.05
CA MET A 1 -58.28 -37.20 -30.95
C MET A 1 -58.04 -35.70 -30.82
N ASN A 2 -59.07 -34.86 -30.67
CA ASN A 2 -58.90 -33.40 -30.53
C ASN A 2 -58.28 -32.98 -29.18
N LEU A 3 -58.62 -33.64 -28.07
CA LEU A 3 -58.07 -33.32 -26.74
C LEU A 3 -56.55 -33.49 -26.67
N LEU A 4 -56.00 -34.52 -27.32
CA LEU A 4 -54.55 -34.77 -27.37
C LEU A 4 -53.82 -33.70 -28.20
N LYS A 5 -54.46 -33.19 -29.26
CA LYS A 5 -53.92 -32.07 -30.06
C LYS A 5 -53.88 -30.78 -29.26
N TYR A 6 -54.92 -30.47 -28.48
CA TYR A 6 -54.93 -29.29 -27.60
C TYR A 6 -53.86 -29.37 -26.50
N LEU A 7 -53.66 -30.56 -25.92
CA LEU A 7 -52.60 -30.81 -24.94
C LEU A 7 -51.20 -30.57 -25.55
N PHE A 8 -50.95 -31.08 -26.75
CA PHE A 8 -49.69 -30.87 -27.46
C PHE A 8 -49.45 -29.40 -27.83
N THR A 9 -50.49 -28.69 -28.30
CA THR A 9 -50.38 -27.27 -28.62
C THR A 9 -50.15 -26.41 -27.38
N CYS A 10 -50.77 -26.74 -26.24
CA CYS A 10 -50.50 -26.06 -24.97
C CYS A 10 -49.07 -26.30 -24.48
N LEU A 11 -48.55 -27.52 -24.61
CA LEU A 11 -47.19 -27.87 -24.21
C LEU A 11 -46.14 -27.12 -25.04
N ILE A 12 -46.36 -27.00 -26.36
CA ILE A 12 -45.51 -26.19 -27.24
C ILE A 12 -45.60 -24.71 -26.87
N LEU A 13 -46.81 -24.17 -26.62
CA LEU A 13 -46.99 -22.76 -26.24
C LEU A 13 -46.29 -22.43 -24.91
N ILE A 14 -46.44 -23.29 -23.90
CA ILE A 14 -45.77 -23.13 -22.60
C ILE A 14 -44.25 -23.23 -22.76
N SER A 15 -43.75 -24.14 -23.59
CA SER A 15 -42.32 -24.26 -23.89
C SER A 15 -41.77 -23.01 -24.60
N THR A 16 -42.53 -22.43 -25.54
CA THR A 16 -42.08 -21.22 -26.27
C THR A 16 -42.08 -19.96 -25.40
N ILE A 17 -43.01 -19.86 -24.45
CA ILE A 17 -43.05 -18.75 -23.47
C ILE A 17 -41.91 -18.93 -22.45
N GLY A 18 -41.64 -20.15 -21.99
CA GLY A 18 -40.53 -20.43 -21.07
C GLY A 18 -39.16 -20.09 -21.66
N ALA A 19 -38.93 -20.38 -22.95
CA ALA A 19 -37.66 -20.11 -23.61
C ALA A 19 -37.39 -18.59 -23.80
N SER A 20 -38.42 -17.81 -24.13
CA SER A 20 -38.29 -16.35 -24.32
C SER A 20 -38.05 -15.62 -23.00
N VAL A 21 -38.66 -16.09 -21.92
CA VAL A 21 -38.41 -15.55 -20.57
C VAL A 21 -36.99 -15.88 -20.08
N ALA A 22 -36.52 -17.12 -20.25
CA ALA A 22 -35.16 -17.52 -19.88
C ALA A 22 -34.09 -16.71 -20.63
N GLN A 23 -34.28 -16.46 -21.92
CA GLN A 23 -33.34 -15.68 -22.73
C GLN A 23 -33.24 -14.21 -22.28
N SER A 24 -34.36 -13.60 -21.85
CA SER A 24 -34.33 -12.24 -21.30
C SER A 24 -33.60 -12.13 -19.96
N TYR A 25 -33.62 -13.19 -19.14
CA TYR A 25 -32.93 -13.22 -17.84
C TYR A 25 -31.41 -13.36 -17.99
N GLU A 26 -30.94 -14.21 -18.90
CA GLU A 26 -29.49 -14.35 -19.17
C GLU A 26 -28.87 -13.03 -19.69
N GLU A 27 -29.62 -12.24 -20.47
CA GLU A 27 -29.18 -10.94 -20.98
C GLU A 27 -29.03 -9.90 -19.86
N GLU A 28 -29.92 -9.89 -18.86
CA GLU A 28 -29.86 -9.00 -17.69
C GLU A 28 -28.70 -9.33 -16.74
N ILE A 29 -28.45 -10.63 -16.49
CA ILE A 29 -27.31 -11.09 -15.68
C ILE A 29 -25.98 -10.72 -16.38
N GLY A 30 -25.90 -10.95 -17.70
CA GLY A 30 -24.74 -10.58 -18.51
C GLY A 30 -24.42 -9.09 -18.44
N PHE A 31 -25.44 -8.23 -18.57
CA PHE A 31 -25.27 -6.77 -18.43
C PHE A 31 -24.75 -6.38 -17.04
N THR A 32 -25.34 -6.94 -15.99
CA THR A 32 -24.94 -6.66 -14.59
C THR A 32 -23.51 -7.13 -14.32
N PHE A 33 -23.11 -8.28 -14.87
CA PHE A 33 -21.74 -8.78 -14.77
C PHE A 33 -20.73 -7.87 -15.46
N VAL A 34 -21.02 -7.41 -16.68
CA VAL A 34 -20.16 -6.46 -17.40
C VAL A 34 -20.01 -5.15 -16.62
N LYS A 35 -21.11 -4.62 -16.07
CA LYS A 35 -21.08 -3.45 -15.20
C LYS A 35 -20.20 -3.69 -13.97
N ALA A 36 -20.34 -4.83 -13.29
CA ALA A 36 -19.55 -5.18 -12.11
C ALA A 36 -18.06 -5.25 -12.43
N LYS A 37 -17.69 -5.86 -13.55
CA LYS A 37 -16.30 -5.92 -14.03
C LYS A 37 -15.75 -4.53 -14.34
N TYR A 38 -16.53 -3.69 -15.01
CA TYR A 38 -16.12 -2.32 -15.29
C TYR A 38 -15.90 -1.49 -14.00
N LEU A 39 -16.77 -1.65 -13.00
CA LEU A 39 -16.57 -1.05 -11.68
C LEU A 39 -15.31 -1.58 -10.98
N LEU A 40 -14.99 -2.86 -11.16
CA LEU A 40 -13.76 -3.45 -10.64
C LEU A 40 -12.51 -2.87 -11.31
N ASP A 41 -12.53 -2.79 -12.65
CA ASP A 41 -11.41 -2.28 -13.47
C ASP A 41 -11.16 -0.77 -13.23
N THR A 42 -12.16 -0.05 -12.74
CA THR A 42 -12.09 1.37 -12.34
C THR A 42 -11.88 1.56 -10.84
N ASP A 43 -11.44 0.51 -10.13
CA ASP A 43 -11.17 0.47 -8.71
C ASP A 43 -12.37 0.83 -7.81
N ARG A 44 -13.61 0.82 -8.30
CA ARG A 44 -14.84 1.03 -7.51
C ARG A 44 -15.28 -0.25 -6.81
N TYR A 45 -14.39 -0.80 -5.97
CA TYR A 45 -14.54 -2.14 -5.41
C TYR A 45 -15.84 -2.34 -4.62
N ASP A 46 -16.29 -1.38 -3.81
CA ASP A 46 -17.56 -1.49 -3.06
C ASP A 46 -18.77 -1.65 -3.99
N ASP A 47 -18.78 -0.89 -5.09
CA ASP A 47 -19.86 -0.94 -6.07
C ASP A 47 -19.77 -2.22 -6.90
N ALA A 48 -18.57 -2.63 -7.28
CA ALA A 48 -18.32 -3.91 -7.95
C ALA A 48 -18.82 -5.08 -7.10
N VAL A 49 -18.53 -5.11 -5.79
CA VAL A 49 -19.03 -6.14 -4.88
C VAL A 49 -20.56 -6.17 -4.86
N ARG A 50 -21.22 -5.00 -4.87
CA ARG A 50 -22.69 -4.93 -4.88
C ARG A 50 -23.29 -5.45 -6.18
N GLU A 51 -22.71 -5.13 -7.33
CA GLU A 51 -23.20 -5.66 -8.61
C GLU A 51 -22.89 -7.16 -8.74
N PHE A 52 -21.71 -7.64 -8.32
CA PHE A 52 -21.43 -9.07 -8.26
C PHE A 52 -22.35 -9.82 -7.29
N ASN A 53 -22.78 -9.21 -6.19
CA ASN A 53 -23.80 -9.80 -5.32
C ASN A 53 -25.12 -10.03 -6.07
N ARG A 54 -25.53 -9.11 -6.95
CA ARG A 54 -26.72 -9.30 -7.78
C ARG A 54 -26.54 -10.48 -8.73
N VAL A 55 -25.42 -10.52 -9.46
CA VAL A 55 -25.09 -11.66 -10.35
C VAL A 55 -25.18 -13.00 -9.61
N ILE A 56 -24.53 -13.11 -8.45
CA ILE A 56 -24.45 -14.35 -7.68
C ILE A 56 -25.77 -14.71 -7.00
N ASN A 57 -26.62 -13.73 -6.69
CA ASN A 57 -27.95 -14.00 -6.13
C ASN A 57 -28.91 -14.56 -7.19
N GLU A 58 -28.79 -14.09 -8.44
CA GLU A 58 -29.57 -14.61 -9.57
C GLU A 58 -29.05 -15.98 -10.01
N ASP A 59 -27.73 -16.11 -10.18
CA ASP A 59 -27.08 -17.39 -10.50
C ASP A 59 -25.81 -17.60 -9.65
N PRO A 60 -25.86 -18.49 -8.64
CA PRO A 60 -24.73 -18.76 -7.77
C PRO A 60 -23.65 -19.64 -8.42
N THR A 61 -23.86 -20.10 -9.66
CA THR A 61 -22.92 -20.95 -10.40
C THR A 61 -21.98 -20.16 -11.32
N VAL A 62 -22.19 -18.84 -11.46
CA VAL A 62 -21.30 -17.94 -12.21
C VAL A 62 -19.97 -17.79 -11.47
N GLU A 63 -19.02 -18.65 -11.77
CA GLU A 63 -17.78 -18.77 -11.01
C GLU A 63 -16.89 -17.53 -11.19
N ASP A 64 -16.84 -16.96 -12.39
CA ASP A 64 -16.07 -15.74 -12.64
C ASP A 64 -16.56 -14.56 -11.77
N ALA A 65 -17.86 -14.50 -11.45
CA ALA A 65 -18.39 -13.49 -10.53
C ALA A 65 -17.88 -13.69 -9.10
N LEU A 66 -17.73 -14.94 -8.66
CA LEU A 66 -17.16 -15.26 -7.34
C LEU A 66 -15.70 -14.82 -7.25
N ALA A 67 -14.88 -15.16 -8.24
CA ALA A 67 -13.46 -14.80 -8.26
C ALA A 67 -13.26 -13.28 -8.29
N LEU A 68 -13.99 -12.57 -9.17
CA LEU A 68 -13.88 -11.12 -9.29
C LEU A 68 -14.43 -10.38 -8.06
N ARG A 69 -15.52 -10.89 -7.44
CA ARG A 69 -16.01 -10.35 -6.17
C ARG A 69 -15.01 -10.58 -5.03
N ALA A 70 -14.35 -11.74 -4.99
CA ALA A 70 -13.33 -12.04 -4.00
C ALA A 70 -12.14 -11.08 -4.11
N TYR A 71 -11.70 -10.78 -5.34
CA TYR A 71 -10.65 -9.81 -5.60
C TYR A 71 -11.06 -8.40 -5.16
N ALA A 72 -12.28 -7.96 -5.51
CA ALA A 72 -12.80 -6.68 -5.03
C ALA A 72 -12.85 -6.61 -3.50
N LYS A 73 -13.33 -7.67 -2.83
CA LYS A 73 -13.33 -7.80 -1.37
C LYS A 73 -11.92 -7.76 -0.78
N TYR A 74 -10.94 -8.38 -1.43
CA TYR A 74 -9.56 -8.37 -0.95
C TYR A 74 -8.99 -6.95 -0.97
N LYS A 75 -9.27 -6.18 -2.03
CA LYS A 75 -8.89 -4.77 -2.12
C LYS A 75 -9.58 -3.88 -1.09
N LEU A 76 -10.74 -4.31 -0.58
CA LEU A 76 -11.45 -3.68 0.54
C LEU A 76 -11.01 -4.24 1.91
N SER A 77 -9.97 -5.07 1.96
CA SER A 77 -9.52 -5.77 3.18
C SER A 77 -10.58 -6.67 3.84
N ALA A 78 -11.60 -7.08 3.08
CA ALA A 78 -12.67 -7.97 3.52
C ALA A 78 -12.26 -9.45 3.37
N TYR A 79 -11.16 -9.84 4.03
CA TYR A 79 -10.45 -11.11 3.80
C TYR A 79 -11.30 -12.36 4.09
N ILE A 80 -12.17 -12.32 5.10
CA ILE A 80 -13.12 -13.42 5.40
C ILE A 80 -14.04 -13.66 4.18
N GLY A 81 -14.53 -12.58 3.59
CA GLY A 81 -15.38 -12.63 2.42
C GLY A 81 -14.63 -13.08 1.17
N THR A 82 -13.36 -12.68 1.01
CA THR A 82 -12.47 -13.16 -0.06
C THR A 82 -12.27 -14.67 0.04
N LYS A 83 -11.85 -15.18 1.21
CA LYS A 83 -11.63 -16.61 1.45
C LYS A 83 -12.87 -17.43 1.12
N LYS A 84 -14.05 -16.99 1.60
CA LYS A 84 -15.32 -17.66 1.32
C LYS A 84 -15.62 -17.77 -0.18
N ASP A 85 -15.48 -16.66 -0.91
CA ASP A 85 -15.78 -16.61 -2.34
C ASP A 85 -14.79 -17.46 -3.16
N ILE A 86 -13.50 -17.43 -2.82
CA ILE A 86 -12.48 -18.24 -3.51
C ILE A 86 -12.65 -19.73 -3.25
N LEU A 87 -12.96 -20.14 -2.01
CA LEU A 87 -13.25 -21.55 -1.74
C LEU A 87 -14.46 -22.02 -2.57
N LYS A 88 -15.49 -21.17 -2.70
CA LYS A 88 -16.64 -21.50 -3.55
C LYS A 88 -16.28 -21.55 -5.03
N TYR A 89 -15.43 -20.66 -5.52
CA TYR A 89 -14.90 -20.71 -6.87
C TYR A 89 -14.16 -22.02 -7.15
N ILE A 90 -13.27 -22.43 -6.23
CA ILE A 90 -12.49 -23.67 -6.35
C ILE A 90 -13.41 -24.91 -6.36
N GLU A 91 -14.51 -24.91 -5.60
CA GLU A 91 -15.51 -25.97 -5.67
C GLU A 91 -16.16 -26.10 -7.07
N LEU A 92 -16.33 -24.99 -7.80
CA LEU A 92 -17.00 -24.97 -9.10
C LEU A 92 -16.05 -25.19 -10.29
N LYS A 93 -14.88 -24.53 -10.27
CA LYS A 93 -13.93 -24.46 -11.40
C LYS A 93 -12.65 -25.26 -11.17
N GLY A 94 -12.38 -25.65 -9.94
CA GLY A 94 -11.10 -26.20 -9.51
C GLY A 94 -10.07 -25.12 -9.17
N ILE A 95 -8.86 -25.57 -8.83
CA ILE A 95 -7.76 -24.70 -8.41
C ILE A 95 -7.14 -24.04 -9.65
N THR A 96 -7.08 -22.71 -9.65
CA THR A 96 -6.32 -21.92 -10.64
C THR A 96 -5.21 -21.13 -9.94
N PRO A 97 -4.13 -20.74 -10.65
CA PRO A 97 -3.04 -19.94 -10.09
C PRO A 97 -3.54 -18.67 -9.38
N GLU A 98 -4.46 -17.94 -10.00
CA GLU A 98 -4.99 -16.67 -9.48
C GLU A 98 -5.83 -16.88 -8.23
N ALA A 99 -6.66 -17.93 -8.22
CA ALA A 99 -7.52 -18.26 -7.10
C ALA A 99 -6.69 -18.68 -5.88
N ILE A 100 -5.73 -19.60 -6.05
CA ILE A 100 -4.90 -20.07 -4.94
C ILE A 100 -3.97 -18.99 -4.40
N SER A 101 -3.43 -18.13 -5.28
CA SER A 101 -2.67 -16.94 -4.88
C SER A 101 -3.53 -16.02 -4.01
N LEU A 102 -4.73 -15.66 -4.47
CA LEU A 102 -5.60 -14.76 -3.71
C LEU A 102 -6.09 -15.36 -2.38
N LEU A 103 -6.33 -16.68 -2.34
CA LEU A 103 -6.62 -17.40 -1.09
C LEU A 103 -5.45 -17.29 -0.11
N ALA A 104 -4.25 -17.61 -0.57
CA ALA A 104 -3.03 -17.55 0.24
C ALA A 104 -2.80 -16.16 0.85
N LYS A 105 -2.98 -15.11 0.03
CA LYS A 105 -2.89 -13.71 0.48
C LYS A 105 -3.97 -13.38 1.51
N ALA A 106 -5.21 -13.83 1.31
CA ALA A 106 -6.29 -13.61 2.26
C ALA A 106 -6.05 -14.34 3.60
N GLU A 107 -5.61 -15.60 3.58
CA GLU A 107 -5.31 -16.40 4.77
C GLU A 107 -4.15 -15.80 5.58
N TYR A 108 -3.12 -15.30 4.90
CA TYR A 108 -2.02 -14.56 5.53
C TYR A 108 -2.55 -13.34 6.30
N GLN A 109 -3.40 -12.52 5.66
CA GLN A 109 -3.98 -11.33 6.28
C GLN A 109 -4.95 -11.65 7.43
N LEU A 110 -5.55 -12.84 7.41
CA LEU A 110 -6.35 -13.39 8.51
C LEU A 110 -5.52 -14.02 9.62
N THR A 111 -4.19 -14.04 9.50
CA THR A 111 -3.25 -14.69 10.43
C THR A 111 -3.45 -16.21 10.56
N GLU A 112 -4.08 -16.83 9.56
CA GLU A 112 -4.28 -18.28 9.49
C GLU A 112 -3.03 -18.96 8.91
N PHE A 113 -1.91 -18.84 9.61
CA PHE A 113 -0.58 -19.14 9.06
C PHE A 113 -0.37 -20.57 8.56
N ASP A 114 -0.99 -21.58 9.18
CA ASP A 114 -0.90 -22.96 8.67
C ASP A 114 -1.63 -23.13 7.35
N ALA A 115 -2.80 -22.52 7.19
CA ALA A 115 -3.55 -22.54 5.94
C ALA A 115 -2.80 -21.75 4.87
N ALA A 116 -2.33 -20.54 5.23
CA ALA A 116 -1.56 -19.68 4.35
C ALA A 116 -0.29 -20.37 3.85
N LEU A 117 0.50 -21.06 4.68
CA LEU A 117 1.69 -21.79 4.23
C LEU A 117 1.37 -22.86 3.18
N ASN A 118 0.27 -23.61 3.37
CA ASN A 118 -0.17 -24.61 2.41
C ASN A 118 -0.57 -23.95 1.08
N SER A 119 -1.44 -22.93 1.15
CA SER A 119 -1.91 -22.20 -0.03
C SER A 119 -0.77 -21.47 -0.76
N LEU A 120 0.15 -20.82 -0.04
CA LEU A 120 1.35 -20.17 -0.59
C LEU A 120 2.26 -21.18 -1.29
N THR A 121 2.46 -22.35 -0.68
CA THR A 121 3.27 -23.42 -1.27
C THR A 121 2.64 -23.95 -2.55
N THR A 122 1.33 -24.18 -2.57
CA THR A 122 0.62 -24.56 -3.79
C THR A 122 0.66 -23.45 -4.84
N ALA A 123 0.47 -22.19 -4.45
CA ALA A 123 0.53 -21.06 -5.36
C ALA A 123 1.91 -20.93 -6.01
N LEU A 124 2.99 -21.05 -5.23
CA LEU A 124 4.38 -20.97 -5.72
C LEU A 124 4.80 -22.16 -6.59
N MET A 125 4.07 -23.28 -6.58
CA MET A 125 4.26 -24.36 -7.57
C MET A 125 3.63 -24.02 -8.94
N MET A 126 2.74 -23.02 -8.99
CA MET A 126 2.02 -22.62 -10.21
C MET A 126 2.46 -21.24 -10.72
N ILE A 127 2.94 -20.37 -9.83
CA ILE A 127 3.37 -18.99 -10.09
C ILE A 127 4.72 -18.79 -9.43
N GLU A 128 5.79 -18.91 -10.21
CA GLU A 128 7.16 -18.78 -9.69
C GLU A 128 7.67 -17.32 -9.70
N ASP A 129 6.94 -16.39 -10.33
CA ASP A 129 7.35 -15.00 -10.56
C ASP A 129 6.59 -13.94 -9.75
N ASP A 130 5.76 -14.35 -8.77
CA ASP A 130 5.12 -13.43 -7.82
C ASP A 130 5.97 -13.28 -6.56
N ALA A 131 6.78 -12.21 -6.52
CA ALA A 131 7.64 -11.87 -5.40
C ALA A 131 6.88 -11.72 -4.06
N GLU A 132 5.62 -11.29 -4.10
CA GLU A 132 4.81 -11.07 -2.90
C GLU A 132 4.47 -12.38 -2.20
N LEU A 133 4.24 -13.47 -2.96
CA LEU A 133 3.97 -14.79 -2.38
C LEU A 133 5.17 -15.33 -1.61
N TYR A 134 6.38 -15.17 -2.15
CA TYR A 134 7.62 -15.50 -1.43
C TYR A 134 7.77 -14.65 -0.17
N GLU A 135 7.50 -13.34 -0.24
CA GLU A 135 7.57 -12.47 0.94
C GLU A 135 6.62 -12.89 2.06
N PHE A 136 5.37 -13.24 1.73
CA PHE A 136 4.39 -13.70 2.72
C PHE A 136 4.84 -15.00 3.36
N ARG A 137 5.34 -15.96 2.56
CA ARG A 137 5.80 -17.24 3.08
C ARG A 137 7.03 -17.08 3.97
N ALA A 138 7.97 -16.25 3.54
CA ALA A 138 9.16 -15.90 4.32
C ALA A 138 8.81 -15.26 5.66
N SER A 139 7.83 -14.35 5.69
CA SER A 139 7.37 -13.72 6.92
C SER A 139 6.82 -14.75 7.92
N ILE A 140 6.00 -15.70 7.44
CA ILE A 140 5.49 -16.76 8.30
C ILE A 140 6.64 -17.65 8.81
N TYR A 141 7.59 -18.01 7.96
CA TYR A 141 8.75 -18.80 8.39
C TYR A 141 9.59 -18.07 9.44
N MET A 142 9.79 -16.76 9.27
CA MET A 142 10.51 -15.95 10.23
C MET A 142 9.80 -15.92 11.59
N ASP A 143 8.48 -15.72 11.60
CA ASP A 143 7.66 -15.73 12.83
C ASP A 143 7.63 -17.10 13.54
N ARG A 144 8.04 -18.16 12.84
CA ARG A 144 8.15 -19.53 13.37
C ARG A 144 9.59 -19.95 13.66
N ASP A 145 10.52 -19.00 13.74
CA ASP A 145 11.96 -19.23 13.95
C ASP A 145 12.61 -20.12 12.87
N GLN A 146 12.00 -20.22 11.69
CA GLN A 146 12.51 -20.97 10.53
C GLN A 146 13.30 -20.03 9.61
N GLN A 147 14.27 -19.32 10.17
CA GLN A 147 15.05 -18.28 9.51
C GLN A 147 15.70 -18.74 8.19
N TYR A 148 16.21 -19.97 8.14
CA TYR A 148 16.80 -20.52 6.92
C TYR A 148 15.82 -20.55 5.74
N LEU A 149 14.58 -21.02 5.96
CA LEU A 149 13.54 -21.06 4.94
C LEU A 149 13.06 -19.65 4.57
N ALA A 150 12.95 -18.76 5.56
CA ALA A 150 12.63 -17.36 5.32
C ALA A 150 13.66 -16.68 4.41
N CYS A 151 14.94 -16.95 4.64
CA CYS A 151 16.03 -16.43 3.82
C CYS A 151 15.98 -16.92 2.38
N GLN A 152 15.68 -18.20 2.15
CA GLN A 152 15.52 -18.72 0.78
C GLN A 152 14.40 -17.99 0.02
N ASP A 153 13.25 -17.80 0.66
CA ASP A 153 12.12 -17.12 0.06
C ASP A 153 12.40 -15.62 -0.16
N TRP A 154 13.02 -14.91 0.79
CA TRP A 154 13.41 -13.52 0.57
C TRP A 154 14.43 -13.38 -0.55
N GLU A 155 15.41 -14.26 -0.66
CA GLU A 155 16.36 -14.25 -1.78
C GLU A 155 15.68 -14.49 -3.13
N ALA A 156 14.69 -15.39 -3.19
CA ALA A 156 13.88 -15.59 -4.39
C ALA A 156 13.10 -14.31 -4.74
N ALA A 157 12.43 -13.67 -3.77
CA ALA A 157 11.74 -12.41 -3.97
C ALA A 157 12.67 -11.26 -4.40
N VAL A 158 13.91 -11.23 -3.91
CA VAL A 158 14.93 -10.25 -4.33
C VAL A 158 15.28 -10.42 -5.80
N LYS A 159 15.46 -11.66 -6.28
CA LYS A 159 15.73 -11.94 -7.70
C LYS A 159 14.58 -11.48 -8.61
N LEU A 160 13.36 -11.44 -8.08
CA LEU A 160 12.16 -10.92 -8.74
C LEU A 160 11.99 -9.39 -8.57
N GLY A 161 12.95 -8.70 -7.95
CA GLY A 161 12.96 -7.23 -7.82
C GLY A 161 12.30 -6.67 -6.57
N SER A 162 11.97 -7.50 -5.57
CA SER A 162 11.40 -6.99 -4.32
C SER A 162 12.42 -6.22 -3.47
N SER A 163 12.20 -4.91 -3.37
CA SER A 163 12.93 -4.04 -2.45
C SER A 163 12.63 -4.36 -0.98
N LYS A 164 11.42 -4.84 -0.67
CA LYS A 164 11.03 -5.22 0.71
C LYS A 164 11.76 -6.49 1.13
N ALA A 165 11.80 -7.50 0.27
CA ALA A 165 12.57 -8.71 0.51
C ALA A 165 14.08 -8.40 0.60
N LEU A 166 14.60 -7.44 -0.17
CA LEU A 166 16.00 -7.03 -0.10
C LEU A 166 16.38 -6.50 1.28
N VAL A 167 15.51 -5.67 1.88
CA VAL A 167 15.71 -5.19 3.25
C VAL A 167 15.72 -6.37 4.22
N SER A 168 14.71 -7.23 4.16
CA SER A 168 14.62 -8.41 5.05
C SER A 168 15.80 -9.36 4.90
N ALA A 169 16.25 -9.63 3.68
CA ALA A 169 17.40 -10.49 3.40
C ALA A 169 18.72 -9.88 3.90
N LYS A 170 18.93 -8.57 3.72
CA LYS A 170 20.12 -7.87 4.26
C LYS A 170 20.14 -7.92 5.77
N THR A 171 19.01 -7.69 6.42
CA THR A 171 18.89 -7.65 7.88
C THR A 171 19.02 -9.02 8.52
N ASN A 172 18.37 -10.05 7.96
CA ASN A 172 18.21 -11.34 8.63
C ASN A 172 19.08 -12.46 8.04
N CYS A 173 19.58 -12.32 6.81
CA CYS A 173 20.22 -13.43 6.09
C CYS A 173 21.68 -13.17 5.73
N GLY A 174 22.20 -11.98 6.06
CA GLY A 174 23.53 -11.57 5.61
C GLY A 174 23.63 -11.43 4.09
N TYR A 175 22.50 -11.25 3.40
CA TYR A 175 22.46 -11.14 1.94
C TYR A 175 23.30 -9.96 1.47
N ARG A 176 24.26 -10.23 0.58
CA ARG A 176 25.08 -9.22 -0.08
C ARG A 176 24.65 -9.17 -1.54
N GLU A 177 24.23 -8.00 -1.95
CA GLU A 177 23.76 -7.73 -3.31
C GLU A 177 24.91 -7.98 -4.29
N THR A 178 24.93 -9.15 -4.94
CA THR A 178 25.70 -9.30 -6.17
C THR A 178 24.90 -8.57 -7.22
N LEU A 179 25.34 -7.36 -7.58
CA LEU A 179 24.76 -6.60 -8.67
C LEU A 179 24.61 -7.54 -9.88
N PRO A 180 23.43 -7.63 -10.53
CA PRO A 180 23.37 -8.24 -11.84
C PRO A 180 24.39 -7.51 -12.74
N PRO A 181 25.06 -8.21 -13.67
CA PRO A 181 26.00 -7.54 -14.57
C PRO A 181 25.25 -6.38 -15.21
N SER A 182 25.77 -5.17 -14.98
CA SER A 182 25.23 -3.96 -15.58
C SER A 182 25.07 -4.22 -17.08
N PRO A 183 23.91 -3.95 -17.69
CA PRO A 183 23.80 -4.03 -19.15
C PRO A 183 24.93 -3.17 -19.73
N PRO A 184 25.61 -3.63 -20.81
CA PRO A 184 26.77 -2.94 -21.33
C PRO A 184 26.40 -1.48 -21.58
N VAL A 185 27.10 -0.59 -20.89
CA VAL A 185 27.02 0.85 -21.12
C VAL A 185 27.41 1.03 -22.59
N SER A 186 26.46 1.46 -23.42
CA SER A 186 26.78 1.91 -24.76
C SER A 186 27.56 3.22 -24.61
N GLU A 187 28.88 3.10 -24.51
CA GLU A 187 29.80 4.22 -24.63
C GLU A 187 29.66 4.80 -26.04
N ASN A 188 28.84 5.83 -26.17
CA ASN A 188 29.03 6.81 -27.25
C ASN A 188 30.29 7.61 -26.90
N ARG A 189 31.44 7.10 -27.33
CA ARG A 189 32.68 7.89 -27.44
C ARG A 189 32.51 8.90 -28.57
N ASN A 190 32.32 10.16 -28.18
CA ASN A 190 32.87 11.25 -28.96
C ASN A 190 34.18 11.65 -28.28
N GLU A 191 35.28 11.28 -28.95
CA GLU A 191 36.62 11.78 -28.67
C GLU A 191 36.65 13.29 -28.87
N GLU A 192 37.25 14.04 -27.94
CA GLU A 192 38.36 14.94 -28.25
C GLU A 192 38.97 15.58 -26.98
N ASN A 193 40.30 15.66 -27.01
CA ASN A 193 41.24 16.50 -26.26
C ASN A 193 41.77 16.08 -24.87
N GLN A 194 42.89 15.35 -24.94
CA GLN A 194 44.23 15.69 -24.42
C GLN A 194 44.35 16.68 -23.25
N ASP A 195 44.93 16.23 -22.13
CA ASP A 195 46.36 16.45 -21.84
C ASP A 195 46.84 15.70 -20.58
N GLY A 196 48.09 15.20 -20.62
CA GLY A 196 49.03 15.30 -19.49
C GLY A 196 49.14 14.17 -18.45
N MET A 197 50.07 13.24 -18.69
CA MET A 197 51.27 12.98 -17.88
C MET A 197 51.13 12.64 -16.37
N TYR A 198 51.37 11.39 -15.99
CA TYR A 198 52.59 10.88 -15.30
C TYR A 198 52.40 9.39 -14.97
N ALA A 199 53.41 8.59 -15.30
CA ALA A 199 53.60 7.21 -14.85
C ALA A 199 54.38 7.20 -13.52
N GLU A 200 54.17 6.20 -12.68
CA GLU A 200 55.25 5.37 -12.12
C GLU A 200 54.72 4.22 -11.25
N ASP A 201 55.31 3.06 -11.53
CA ASP A 201 55.41 1.78 -10.83
C ASP A 201 55.28 1.76 -9.30
N MET A 202 54.67 0.68 -8.74
CA MET A 202 55.44 -0.39 -8.07
C MET A 202 54.54 -1.51 -7.51
N ASN A 203 54.72 -2.67 -8.13
CA ASN A 203 54.80 -4.07 -7.66
C ASN A 203 54.33 -4.54 -6.26
N GLU A 204 53.79 -5.77 -6.32
CA GLU A 204 53.98 -6.93 -5.42
C GLU A 204 53.10 -7.16 -4.19
N GLY A 205 52.59 -8.40 -4.09
CA GLY A 205 52.28 -9.03 -2.80
C GLY A 205 51.03 -9.91 -2.75
N ASP A 206 51.10 -11.07 -3.38
CA ASP A 206 50.10 -12.14 -3.32
C ASP A 206 50.12 -12.91 -1.97
N LEU A 207 48.92 -13.39 -1.61
CA LEU A 207 48.50 -14.46 -0.69
C LEU A 207 49.41 -15.00 0.45
N SER A 208 48.82 -15.11 1.65
CA SER A 208 48.55 -16.35 2.43
C SER A 208 48.46 -16.04 3.94
N GLU A 209 47.33 -16.25 4.62
CA GLU A 209 46.74 -17.50 5.17
C GLU A 209 47.27 -17.94 6.57
N VAL A 210 46.34 -17.89 7.53
CA VAL A 210 46.10 -18.74 8.73
C VAL A 210 47.12 -18.77 9.90
N LYS A 211 46.68 -18.40 11.12
CA LYS A 211 46.30 -19.31 12.23
C LYS A 211 46.25 -18.65 13.62
N GLU A 212 45.31 -19.16 14.40
CA GLU A 212 45.03 -18.94 15.83
C GLU A 212 46.24 -19.09 16.74
N SER A 213 46.21 -18.39 17.88
CA SER A 213 46.37 -19.01 19.20
C SER A 213 46.04 -18.03 20.33
N ASP A 214 45.33 -18.56 21.32
CA ASP A 214 45.05 -17.98 22.63
C ASP A 214 46.33 -17.65 23.41
N GLU A 215 46.31 -16.62 24.26
CA GLU A 215 46.48 -16.81 25.70
C GLU A 215 46.29 -15.52 26.53
N ILE A 216 45.79 -15.79 27.74
CA ILE A 216 45.34 -14.94 28.84
C ILE A 216 46.53 -14.50 29.70
N ILE A 217 46.62 -13.23 30.12
CA ILE A 217 47.22 -12.83 31.41
C ILE A 217 46.45 -11.64 32.04
N SER A 218 45.67 -12.00 33.07
CA SER A 218 45.41 -11.31 34.36
C SER A 218 45.59 -9.79 34.55
N ASP A 219 44.47 -9.16 34.93
CA ASP A 219 44.20 -8.20 36.04
C ASP A 219 45.17 -8.35 37.27
N PRO A 220 45.27 -7.46 38.30
CA PRO A 220 44.25 -6.52 38.81
C PRO A 220 44.85 -5.19 39.37
N GLU A 221 44.20 -4.22 40.02
CA GLU A 221 43.25 -4.16 41.16
C GLU A 221 42.96 -2.62 41.32
N ILE A 222 41.89 -2.05 41.88
CA ILE A 222 41.28 -2.30 43.19
C ILE A 222 39.98 -1.45 43.36
N ASN A 223 38.91 -2.13 43.79
CA ASN A 223 37.95 -1.82 44.88
C ASN A 223 37.24 -0.44 44.97
N ARG A 224 35.98 -0.33 45.39
CA ARG A 224 35.01 -1.26 46.06
C ARG A 224 33.61 -0.62 45.96
N VAL A 225 32.56 -1.34 45.54
CA VAL A 225 31.59 -2.12 46.37
C VAL A 225 30.69 -1.18 47.21
N LEU A 226 29.44 -0.95 46.79
CA LEU A 226 28.19 -1.77 46.84
C LEU A 226 27.32 -1.30 48.04
N THR A 227 26.17 -0.68 47.72
CA THR A 227 24.78 -1.16 47.96
C THR A 227 24.26 -1.02 49.38
N THR A 228 23.04 -0.50 49.56
CA THR A 228 21.78 -1.28 49.57
C THR A 228 20.57 -0.43 49.98
N GLN A 229 19.42 -0.76 49.38
CA GLN A 229 18.05 -0.86 49.95
C GLN A 229 17.17 0.40 50.14
N ASP A 230 16.02 0.34 49.46
CA ASP A 230 14.74 1.03 49.76
C ASP A 230 14.14 0.53 51.11
N PRO A 231 13.16 1.22 51.75
CA PRO A 231 11.75 1.14 51.31
C PRO A 231 10.83 2.36 51.59
N GLU A 232 9.73 2.39 50.83
CA GLU A 232 8.35 2.83 51.16
C GLU A 232 8.02 4.15 51.90
N SER A 233 7.05 4.86 51.29
CA SER A 233 5.81 5.39 51.89
C SER A 233 5.58 6.93 51.91
N ASN A 234 4.49 7.27 51.22
CA ASN A 234 3.36 8.10 51.67
C ASN A 234 3.30 9.62 51.38
N MET A 235 2.03 10.00 51.15
CA MET A 235 1.39 11.27 50.85
C MET A 235 1.85 12.47 51.68
N GLY A 236 1.71 13.67 51.08
CA GLY A 236 1.20 14.83 51.82
C GLY A 236 1.83 16.17 51.44
N ASN A 237 1.07 16.94 50.67
CA ASN A 237 0.73 18.35 50.89
C ASN A 237 1.80 19.39 51.28
N GLN A 238 1.70 20.49 50.53
CA GLN A 238 1.69 21.88 50.98
C GLN A 238 2.99 22.70 50.97
N GLU A 239 2.85 23.79 50.21
CA GLU A 239 3.31 25.16 50.45
C GLU A 239 4.74 25.55 50.05
N ALA A 240 4.76 26.45 49.06
CA ALA A 240 5.89 27.22 48.60
C ALA A 240 6.30 28.26 49.66
N PRO A 241 7.61 28.50 49.89
CA PRO A 241 8.05 29.62 50.68
C PRO A 241 8.32 30.84 49.79
N VAL A 242 7.69 31.94 50.20
CA VAL A 242 8.01 33.33 49.85
C VAL A 242 9.44 33.63 50.30
N ILE A 243 10.30 34.12 49.41
CA ILE A 243 11.59 34.73 49.79
C ILE A 243 11.60 36.21 49.38
N GLN A 244 11.89 37.03 50.37
CA GLN A 244 11.92 38.48 50.37
C GLN A 244 13.10 39.08 49.59
N THR A 245 12.80 40.29 49.12
CA THR A 245 13.61 41.32 48.48
C THR A 245 14.85 41.74 49.27
N SER A 246 15.99 41.96 48.59
CA SER A 246 16.84 43.16 48.74
C SER A 246 18.03 43.20 47.75
N VAL A 247 17.98 44.21 46.85
CA VAL A 247 19.00 45.21 46.42
C VAL A 247 20.50 44.75 46.33
N ILE A 248 21.30 44.95 45.27
CA ILE A 248 21.72 46.18 44.54
C ILE A 248 22.43 45.82 43.21
N ASP A 249 22.20 46.67 42.19
CA ASP A 249 22.99 47.05 41.00
C ASP A 249 23.99 46.09 40.35
N SER A 250 23.75 45.80 39.06
CA SER A 250 24.44 46.47 37.94
C SER A 250 24.37 45.59 36.69
N ILE A 251 23.40 45.82 35.79
CA ILE A 251 23.44 45.23 34.45
C ILE A 251 23.12 46.30 33.41
N SER A 252 24.16 46.58 32.63
CA SER A 252 24.17 47.33 31.39
C SER A 252 23.03 46.89 30.47
N SER A 253 22.32 47.87 29.91
CA SER A 253 21.28 47.68 28.90
C SER A 253 21.84 46.96 27.67
N SER A 254 21.67 45.65 27.59
CA SER A 254 21.67 44.92 26.33
C SER A 254 20.21 44.71 25.94
N GLU A 255 19.79 45.37 24.86
CA GLU A 255 18.50 45.12 24.20
C GLU A 255 18.39 43.62 23.88
N ILE A 256 17.46 42.93 24.53
CA ILE A 256 17.02 41.61 24.11
C ILE A 256 16.11 41.86 22.90
N ILE A 257 16.67 41.68 21.70
CA ILE A 257 15.87 41.58 20.48
C ILE A 257 15.13 40.24 20.58
N VAL A 258 13.85 40.31 20.93
CA VAL A 258 12.93 39.19 20.76
C VAL A 258 12.61 39.14 19.27
N GLU A 259 13.30 38.29 18.52
CA GLU A 259 12.88 37.99 17.14
C GLU A 259 11.48 37.35 17.20
N GLU A 260 10.50 38.01 16.59
CA GLU A 260 9.18 37.44 16.41
C GLU A 260 9.30 36.12 15.61
N PRO A 261 8.55 35.06 15.96
CA PRO A 261 8.61 33.80 15.25
C PRO A 261 8.19 34.03 13.79
N THR A 262 9.14 33.92 12.87
CA THR A 262 8.87 33.99 11.44
C THR A 262 8.12 32.72 11.03
N VAL A 263 6.81 32.82 10.85
CA VAL A 263 6.00 31.73 10.27
C VAL A 263 6.49 31.51 8.84
N ASP A 264 6.87 30.28 8.49
CA ASP A 264 7.30 29.94 7.14
C ASP A 264 6.21 30.40 6.14
N PRO A 265 6.51 31.31 5.19
CA PRO A 265 5.52 31.87 4.27
C PRO A 265 4.73 30.81 3.49
N ARG A 266 5.31 29.62 3.31
CA ARG A 266 4.65 28.49 2.63
C ARG A 266 3.48 27.92 3.42
N LEU A 267 3.48 28.05 4.75
CA LEU A 267 2.38 27.58 5.59
C LEU A 267 1.10 28.43 5.43
N ILE A 268 1.22 29.61 4.84
CA ILE A 268 0.13 30.56 4.57
C ILE A 268 -0.21 30.57 3.06
N ASP A 269 0.52 29.80 2.24
CA ASP A 269 0.26 29.72 0.79
C ASP A 269 -1.02 28.89 0.53
N GLU A 270 -2.08 29.58 0.13
CA GLU A 270 -3.37 29.01 -0.26
C GLU A 270 -3.52 28.81 -1.77
N SER A 271 -2.41 28.79 -2.52
CA SER A 271 -2.44 28.54 -3.95
C SER A 271 -3.23 27.26 -4.28
N VAL A 272 -4.00 27.35 -5.36
CA VAL A 272 -4.80 26.25 -5.88
C VAL A 272 -4.22 25.82 -7.22
N ASN A 273 -3.96 24.54 -7.36
CA ASN A 273 -3.61 23.90 -8.62
C ASN A 273 -4.81 23.06 -9.09
N SER A 274 -5.46 23.54 -10.15
CA SER A 274 -6.61 22.89 -10.77
C SER A 274 -6.19 22.06 -11.97
N ILE A 275 -6.58 20.78 -11.97
CA ILE A 275 -6.22 19.79 -12.98
C ILE A 275 -7.51 19.20 -13.56
N GLU A 276 -7.76 19.44 -14.83
CA GLU A 276 -8.85 18.80 -15.56
C GLU A 276 -8.42 17.37 -15.94
N ILE A 277 -9.13 16.37 -15.43
CA ILE A 277 -8.85 14.96 -15.71
C ILE A 277 -9.62 14.52 -16.95
N ASP A 278 -10.91 14.84 -16.97
CA ASP A 278 -11.85 14.63 -18.07
C ASP A 278 -12.99 15.66 -17.97
N GLU A 279 -14.05 15.50 -18.78
CA GLU A 279 -15.18 16.43 -18.81
C GLU A 279 -16.02 16.46 -17.52
N ASP A 280 -15.94 15.37 -16.75
CA ASP A 280 -16.75 15.11 -15.56
C ASP A 280 -15.96 15.17 -14.26
N LEU A 281 -14.63 15.25 -14.34
CA LEU A 281 -13.75 15.27 -13.18
C LEU A 281 -12.68 16.36 -13.28
N THR A 282 -12.68 17.26 -12.29
CA THR A 282 -11.62 18.24 -12.05
C THR A 282 -11.06 18.04 -10.64
N LEU A 283 -9.75 18.18 -10.48
CA LEU A 283 -9.08 18.12 -9.18
C LEU A 283 -8.52 19.49 -8.80
N ASP A 284 -8.81 19.94 -7.58
CA ASP A 284 -8.16 21.12 -7.01
C ASP A 284 -7.26 20.70 -5.84
N ILE A 285 -5.97 21.02 -5.92
CA ILE A 285 -4.99 20.79 -4.86
C ILE A 285 -4.60 22.12 -4.24
N SER A 286 -4.69 22.25 -2.92
CA SER A 286 -4.45 23.51 -2.22
C SER A 286 -3.96 23.32 -0.79
N GLY A 287 -3.51 24.41 -0.15
CA GLY A 287 -3.16 24.46 1.27
C GLY A 287 -1.68 24.26 1.56
N GLN A 288 -1.14 25.06 2.49
CA GLN A 288 0.27 25.09 2.90
C GLN A 288 1.27 25.04 1.74
N GLY A 289 0.95 25.68 0.61
CA GLY A 289 1.77 25.74 -0.61
C GLY A 289 1.79 24.45 -1.42
N LEU A 290 0.91 23.49 -1.12
CA LEU A 290 0.84 22.22 -1.84
C LEU A 290 0.30 22.42 -3.26
N GLY A 291 -0.57 23.42 -3.49
CA GLY A 291 -1.00 23.81 -4.83
C GLY A 291 0.17 24.27 -5.69
N SER A 292 1.10 25.03 -5.12
CA SER A 292 2.33 25.49 -5.81
C SER A 292 3.33 24.35 -6.10
N ARG A 293 3.16 23.18 -5.48
CA ARG A 293 4.13 22.08 -5.57
C ARG A 293 3.91 21.26 -6.85
N LYS A 294 4.94 21.20 -7.70
CA LYS A 294 4.89 20.49 -8.99
C LYS A 294 4.56 19.00 -8.81
N LEU A 295 3.70 18.48 -9.69
CA LEU A 295 3.40 17.06 -9.80
C LEU A 295 4.41 16.35 -10.72
N LEU A 296 4.97 15.24 -10.25
CA LEU A 296 5.86 14.36 -11.01
C LEU A 296 5.10 13.19 -11.64
N LYS A 297 4.04 12.70 -10.99
CA LYS A 297 3.19 11.63 -11.50
C LYS A 297 1.75 11.87 -11.08
N GLN A 298 0.87 11.83 -12.08
CA GLN A 298 -0.58 11.79 -11.93
C GLN A 298 -1.07 10.37 -12.28
N PRO A 299 -1.85 9.72 -11.42
CA PRO A 299 -2.47 8.44 -11.76
C PRO A 299 -3.58 8.63 -12.80
N ASN A 300 -3.91 7.57 -13.53
CA ASN A 300 -5.14 7.56 -14.30
C ASN A 300 -6.33 7.46 -13.32
N ILE A 301 -7.25 8.42 -13.42
CA ILE A 301 -8.40 8.54 -12.53
C ILE A 301 -9.64 8.58 -13.41
N LEU A 302 -10.55 7.65 -13.17
CA LEU A 302 -11.90 7.67 -13.72
C LEU A 302 -12.87 7.58 -12.57
N ILE A 303 -13.70 8.60 -12.42
CA ILE A 303 -14.75 8.63 -11.40
C ILE A 303 -16.07 8.80 -12.13
N LEU A 304 -16.97 7.84 -11.91
CA LEU A 304 -18.32 7.91 -12.41
C LEU A 304 -19.29 8.05 -11.25
N SER A 305 -20.14 9.06 -11.34
CA SER A 305 -21.21 9.34 -10.41
C SER A 305 -22.45 9.70 -11.21
N ASP A 306 -23.62 9.41 -10.65
CA ASP A 306 -24.90 9.90 -11.19
C ASP A 306 -25.30 11.21 -10.47
N GLU A 307 -24.43 11.69 -9.56
CA GLU A 307 -24.63 12.86 -8.71
C GLU A 307 -23.45 13.83 -8.88
N ASP A 308 -23.78 15.12 -9.04
CA ASP A 308 -22.83 16.23 -8.96
C ASP A 308 -22.35 16.44 -7.52
N GLY A 309 -21.07 16.76 -7.36
CA GLY A 309 -20.55 17.27 -6.10
C GLY A 309 -19.06 17.06 -5.91
N GLU A 310 -18.62 17.20 -4.66
CA GLU A 310 -17.21 17.25 -4.29
C GLU A 310 -16.90 16.21 -3.23
N VAL A 311 -15.84 15.44 -3.46
CA VAL A 311 -15.20 14.61 -2.43
C VAL A 311 -13.88 15.27 -2.07
N VAL A 312 -13.75 15.73 -0.82
CA VAL A 312 -12.56 16.43 -0.32
C VAL A 312 -11.75 15.50 0.56
N ILE A 313 -10.47 15.37 0.24
CA ILE A 313 -9.50 14.54 0.96
C ILE A 313 -8.41 15.44 1.56
N ASP A 314 -8.22 15.37 2.87
CA ASP A 314 -7.04 15.94 3.51
C ASP A 314 -5.83 15.04 3.19
N ILE A 315 -4.77 15.63 2.65
CA ILE A 315 -3.55 14.91 2.29
C ILE A 315 -2.34 15.53 2.96
N CYS A 316 -1.37 14.70 3.35
CA CYS A 316 -0.03 15.16 3.70
C CYS A 316 1.01 14.48 2.83
N VAL A 317 1.98 15.26 2.38
CA VAL A 317 3.01 14.86 1.43
C VAL A 317 4.37 14.94 2.11
N SER A 318 5.08 13.82 2.10
CA SER A 318 6.43 13.73 2.66
C SER A 318 7.44 14.61 1.91
N ARG A 319 8.60 14.82 2.54
CA ARG A 319 9.80 15.38 1.90
C ARG A 319 10.10 14.75 0.54
N GLY A 320 9.94 13.43 0.43
CA GLY A 320 10.21 12.66 -0.79
C GLY A 320 9.17 12.82 -1.90
N GLY A 321 8.07 13.54 -1.65
CA GLY A 321 7.01 13.79 -2.62
C GLY A 321 5.88 12.78 -2.63
N ARG A 322 5.95 11.73 -1.81
CA ARG A 322 4.87 10.75 -1.67
C ARG A 322 3.80 11.25 -0.71
N VAL A 323 2.53 11.04 -1.09
CA VAL A 323 1.38 11.21 -0.21
C VAL A 323 1.43 10.13 0.88
N VAL A 324 1.61 10.55 2.13
CA VAL A 324 1.74 9.65 3.30
C VAL A 324 0.42 9.47 4.02
N THR A 325 -0.42 10.49 4.03
CA THR A 325 -1.77 10.43 4.61
C THR A 325 -2.78 10.92 3.58
N ALA A 326 -3.97 10.32 3.61
CA ALA A 326 -5.12 10.70 2.81
C ALA A 326 -6.37 10.33 3.60
N THR A 327 -7.11 11.33 4.08
CA THR A 327 -8.29 11.15 4.94
C THR A 327 -9.47 11.93 4.41
N PHE A 328 -10.67 11.33 4.47
CA PHE A 328 -11.88 11.98 4.01
C PHE A 328 -12.27 13.15 4.91
N ASN A 329 -12.44 14.33 4.31
CA ASN A 329 -12.91 15.52 4.98
C ASN A 329 -14.43 15.66 4.78
N GLN A 330 -15.20 15.17 5.74
CA GLN A 330 -16.66 15.17 5.64
C GLN A 330 -17.27 16.58 5.66
N SER A 331 -16.67 17.52 6.39
CA SER A 331 -17.19 18.89 6.51
C SER A 331 -17.07 19.70 5.22
N GLU A 332 -16.02 19.44 4.43
CA GLU A 332 -15.77 20.13 3.17
C GLU A 332 -16.34 19.40 1.95
N SER A 333 -16.81 18.15 2.12
CA SER A 333 -17.34 17.33 1.03
C SER A 333 -18.85 17.48 0.90
N THR A 334 -19.34 17.56 -0.33
CA THR A 334 -20.78 17.46 -0.62
C THR A 334 -21.21 16.03 -0.94
N LEU A 335 -20.28 15.18 -1.42
CA LEU A 335 -20.50 13.76 -1.67
C LEU A 335 -19.83 12.90 -0.59
N GLY A 336 -20.63 12.06 0.06
CA GLY A 336 -20.18 11.13 1.11
C GLY A 336 -20.38 9.65 0.75
N ARG A 337 -20.69 9.33 -0.50
CA ARG A 337 -20.91 7.94 -0.94
C ARG A 337 -19.64 7.13 -0.70
N LYS A 338 -19.73 6.08 0.13
CA LYS A 338 -18.57 5.28 0.58
C LYS A 338 -17.64 4.85 -0.55
N SER A 339 -18.19 4.41 -1.68
CA SER A 339 -17.40 3.96 -2.83
C SER A 339 -16.59 5.08 -3.49
N LEU A 340 -17.18 6.27 -3.66
CA LEU A 340 -16.51 7.46 -4.19
C LEU A 340 -15.43 7.95 -3.22
N VAL A 341 -15.74 8.01 -1.93
CA VAL A 341 -14.79 8.38 -0.87
C VAL A 341 -13.60 7.41 -0.84
N SER A 342 -13.86 6.11 -0.84
CA SER A 342 -12.83 5.08 -0.88
C SER A 342 -11.95 5.19 -2.13
N LEU A 343 -12.53 5.48 -3.29
CA LEU A 343 -11.80 5.67 -4.53
C LEU A 343 -10.92 6.92 -4.48
N ALA A 344 -11.48 8.06 -4.05
CA ALA A 344 -10.75 9.32 -3.92
C ALA A 344 -9.56 9.19 -2.98
N ILE A 345 -9.72 8.56 -1.80
CA ILE A 345 -8.61 8.29 -0.87
C ILE A 345 -7.51 7.46 -1.53
N ARG A 346 -7.87 6.38 -2.25
CA ARG A 346 -6.88 5.53 -2.93
C ARG A 346 -6.13 6.31 -4.00
N LYS A 347 -6.84 7.00 -4.89
CA LYS A 347 -6.24 7.77 -5.98
C LYS A 347 -5.39 8.92 -5.46
N ALA A 348 -5.79 9.57 -4.37
CA ALA A 348 -4.97 10.58 -3.70
C ALA A 348 -3.61 10.04 -3.27
N LYS A 349 -3.53 8.79 -2.76
CA LYS A 349 -2.27 8.16 -2.37
C LYS A 349 -1.33 7.82 -3.54
N ASP A 350 -1.86 7.73 -4.75
CA ASP A 350 -1.07 7.40 -5.95
C ASP A 350 -0.35 8.62 -6.56
N PHE A 351 -0.64 9.83 -6.09
CA PHE A 351 0.04 11.05 -6.54
C PHE A 351 1.49 11.11 -6.05
N TRP A 352 2.34 11.67 -6.91
CA TRP A 352 3.73 11.94 -6.57
C TRP A 352 4.09 13.40 -6.90
N PHE A 353 4.53 14.12 -5.88
CA PHE A 353 4.95 15.52 -5.94
C PHE A 353 6.46 15.66 -6.02
N GLU A 354 6.95 16.83 -6.44
CA GLU A 354 8.36 17.16 -6.40
C GLU A 354 8.90 17.09 -4.97
N LYS A 355 10.20 16.82 -4.80
CA LYS A 355 10.82 16.81 -3.46
C LYS A 355 10.75 18.21 -2.84
N SER A 356 10.56 18.25 -1.53
CA SER A 356 10.61 19.49 -0.74
C SER A 356 11.74 19.38 0.29
N ASP A 357 12.11 20.51 0.89
CA ASP A 357 12.92 20.65 2.09
C ASP A 357 12.08 20.44 3.37
N LEU A 358 10.77 20.69 3.31
CA LEU A 358 9.83 20.45 4.39
C LEU A 358 9.73 18.95 4.70
N ARG A 359 9.62 18.61 5.99
CA ARG A 359 9.45 17.22 6.43
C ARG A 359 8.13 16.66 5.90
N GLU A 360 7.09 17.47 6.00
CA GLU A 360 5.74 17.18 5.58
C GLU A 360 5.04 18.49 5.19
N GLN A 361 4.14 18.40 4.22
CA GLN A 361 3.34 19.52 3.73
C GLN A 361 1.92 19.03 3.50
N CYS A 362 0.95 19.65 4.16
CA CYS A 362 -0.43 19.18 4.16
C CYS A 362 -1.37 20.14 3.43
N GLY A 363 -2.47 19.61 2.91
CA GLY A 363 -3.43 20.38 2.15
C GLY A 363 -4.69 19.61 1.85
N LEU A 364 -5.51 20.18 0.98
CA LEU A 364 -6.77 19.60 0.51
C LEU A 364 -6.62 19.19 -0.95
N MET A 365 -7.18 18.03 -1.28
CA MET A 365 -7.42 17.58 -2.64
C MET A 365 -8.93 17.43 -2.83
N LYS A 366 -9.53 18.32 -3.63
CA LYS A 366 -10.96 18.34 -3.93
C LYS A 366 -11.21 17.65 -5.27
N PHE A 367 -11.96 16.56 -5.25
CA PHE A 367 -12.44 15.86 -6.44
C PHE A 367 -13.80 16.42 -6.83
N LYS A 368 -13.84 17.29 -7.84
CA LYS A 368 -15.06 17.91 -8.37
C LYS A 368 -15.63 17.02 -9.45
N ILE A 369 -16.73 16.34 -9.11
CA ILE A 369 -17.37 15.32 -9.94
C ILE A 369 -18.66 15.89 -10.51
N LYS A 370 -18.86 15.75 -11.81
CA LYS A 370 -20.15 15.94 -12.47
C LYS A 370 -20.81 14.58 -12.65
N GLY A 371 -22.10 14.53 -12.36
CA GLY A 371 -22.94 13.39 -12.60
C GLY A 371 -23.25 13.25 -14.09
N THR A 372 -23.08 12.04 -14.62
CA THR A 372 -23.37 11.70 -16.03
C THR A 372 -24.65 10.88 -16.17
#